data_AF-A0A0D8FYV0-F1
#
_entry.id   AF-A0A0D8FYV0-F1
#
_cell.length_a   1.000
_cell.length_b   1.000
_cell.length_c   1.000
_cell.angle_alpha   90.00
_cell.angle_beta   90.00
_cell.angle_gamma   90.00
#
_symmetry.space_group_name_H-M   'P 1'
#
loop_
_entity.id
_entity.type
_entity.pdbx_description
1 polymer ?
#
loop_
_entity_poly.entity_id
_entity_poly.type
_entity_poly.pdbx_seq_one_letter_code
_entity_poly.pdbx_strand_id
1 'polypeptide(L)' 'MRRYRCTNCGNVTRFDVTSVVRSRCFYHYSVAGDLEIEEPEELSRVVEEVSCRWCATPKFVEIVAEEPQHTVSEA' A
#
# COMPACT_ATOMS: atom_id res chain seq x y z
N MET A 1 8.44 -4.01 4.35
CA MET A 1 7.13 -3.44 4.75
C MET A 1 7.34 -2.22 5.64
N ARG A 2 6.49 -1.19 5.54
CA ARG A 2 6.56 0.00 6.41
C ARG A 2 5.72 -0.22 7.67
N ARG A 3 6.32 -0.01 8.84
CA ARG A 3 5.61 -0.02 10.13
C ARG A 3 5.34 1.41 10.59
N TYR A 4 4.10 1.68 11.00
CA TYR A 4 3.67 3.00 11.48
C TYR A 4 3.38 2.98 12.98
N ARG A 5 3.66 4.09 13.66
CA ARG A 5 3.28 4.32 15.05
C ARG A 5 2.72 5.73 15.20
N CYS A 6 1.59 5.83 15.88
CA CYS A 6 1.06 7.12 16.31
C CYS A 6 1.67 7.49 17.66
N THR A 7 2.44 8.58 17.74
CA THR A 7 3.04 9.06 18.98
C THR A 7 2.05 9.75 19.92
N ASN A 8 0.88 10.15 19.42
CA ASN A 8 -0.16 10.78 20.23
C ASN A 8 -0.99 9.79 21.07
N CYS A 9 -1.46 8.69 20.46
CA CYS A 9 -2.33 7.72 21.16
C CYS A 9 -1.71 6.32 21.32
N GLY A 10 -0.49 6.10 20.82
CA GLY A 10 0.21 4.82 20.92
C GLY A 10 -0.29 3.74 19.96
N ASN A 11 -1.22 4.05 19.05
CA ASN A 11 -1.72 3.09 18.06
C ASN A 11 -0.60 2.62 17.11
N VAL A 12 -0.55 1.31 16.86
CA VAL A 12 0.43 0.65 15.99
C VAL A 12 -0.24 -0.34 15.00
N THR A 13 -1.57 -0.41 14.97
CA THR A 13 -2.29 -1.46 14.21
C THR A 13 -3.30 -0.95 13.19
N ARG A 14 -3.80 0.30 13.31
CA ARG A 14 -4.83 0.84 12.41
C ARG A 14 -4.52 2.23 11.89
N PHE A 15 -4.27 2.34 10.59
CA PHE A 15 -3.99 3.61 9.91
C PHE A 15 -4.72 3.63 8.58
N ASP A 16 -5.21 4.80 8.18
CA ASP A 16 -5.66 5.04 6.83
C ASP A 16 -4.45 5.50 6.00
N VAL A 17 -4.18 4.84 4.88
CA VAL A 17 -2.99 5.05 4.05
C VAL A 17 -3.43 5.44 2.65
N THR A 18 -3.05 6.63 2.21
CA THR A 18 -3.24 7.10 0.84
C THR A 18 -1.97 6.84 0.05
N SER A 19 -2.07 6.15 -1.08
CA SER A 19 -0.91 5.85 -1.93
C SER A 19 -1.25 5.88 -3.41
N VAL A 20 -0.31 6.37 -4.21
CA VAL A 20 -0.31 6.25 -5.67
C VAL A 20 0.44 4.98 -6.05
N VAL A 21 -0.23 4.12 -6.81
CA VAL A 21 0.36 2.91 -7.40
C VAL A 21 0.37 3.08 -8.91
N ARG A 22 1.54 2.90 -9.52
CA ARG A 22 1.66 2.75 -10.97
C ARG A 22 1.84 1.28 -11.26
N SER A 23 0.98 0.74 -12.10
CA SER A 23 1.02 -0.65 -12.54
C SER A 23 0.88 -0.77 -14.05
N ARG A 24 1.31 -1.92 -14.56
CA ARG A 24 1.05 -2.40 -15.91
C ARG A 24 0.31 -3.73 -15.75
N CYS A 25 -0.77 -3.92 -16.50
CA CYS A 25 -1.47 -5.21 -16.51
C CYS A 25 -1.91 -5.54 -17.94
N PHE A 26 -2.04 -6.83 -18.23
CA PHE A 26 -2.66 -7.32 -19.45
C PHE A 26 -4.17 -7.42 -19.25
N TYR A 27 -4.94 -6.77 -20.12
CA TYR A 27 -6.40 -6.76 -20.01
C TYR A 27 -6.94 -7.74 -21.05
N HIS A 28 -7.58 -8.80 -20.57
CA HIS A 28 -8.23 -9.79 -21.41
C HIS A 28 -9.74 -9.59 -21.31
N TYR A 29 -10.35 -9.21 -22.43
CA TYR A 29 -11.79 -9.08 -22.53
C TYR A 29 -12.41 -10.33 -23.16
N SER A 30 -13.47 -10.85 -22.55
CA SER A 30 -14.30 -11.87 -23.17
C SER A 30 -15.06 -11.27 -24.38
N VAL A 31 -15.55 -12.14 -25.28
CA VAL A 31 -16.42 -11.69 -26.40
C VAL A 31 -17.71 -11.03 -25.88
N ALA A 32 -18.18 -11.42 -24.69
CA ALA A 32 -19.34 -10.82 -24.03
C ALA A 32 -19.02 -9.50 -23.32
N GLY A 33 -17.74 -9.12 -23.20
CA GLY A 33 -17.28 -7.86 -22.62
C GLY A 33 -16.83 -7.96 -21.15
N ASP A 34 -16.74 -9.16 -20.59
CA ASP A 34 -16.22 -9.35 -19.22
C ASP A 34 -14.71 -9.07 -19.20
N LEU A 35 -14.23 -8.38 -18.16
CA LEU A 35 -12.81 -8.06 -17.99
C LEU A 35 -12.13 -9.04 -17.03
N GLU A 36 -11.07 -9.67 -17.52
CA GLU A 36 -10.05 -10.35 -16.72
C GLU A 36 -8.74 -9.55 -16.76
N ILE A 37 -8.12 -9.35 -15.59
CA ILE A 37 -6.83 -8.67 -15.46
C ILE A 37 -5.78 -9.75 -15.24
N GLU A 38 -4.91 -9.94 -16.22
CA GLU A 38 -3.81 -10.89 -16.19
C GLU A 38 -2.47 -10.14 -16.01
N GLU A 39 -1.45 -10.87 -15.54
CA GLU A 39 -0.08 -10.37 -15.34
C GLU A 39 0.02 -8.98 -14.68
N PRO A 40 -0.60 -8.76 -13.50
CA PRO A 40 -0.52 -7.47 -12.83
C PRO A 40 0.90 -7.23 -12.29
N GLU A 41 1.56 -6.21 -12.83
CA GLU A 41 2.90 -5.78 -12.43
C GLU A 41 2.85 -4.41 -11.75
N GLU A 42 3.27 -4.33 -10.48
CA GLU A 42 3.47 -3.06 -9.79
C GLU A 42 4.82 -2.45 -10.19
N LEU A 43 4.79 -1.33 -10.91
CA LEU A 43 5.99 -0.63 -11.38
C LEU A 43 6.57 0.29 -10.29
N SER A 44 5.71 0.93 -9.51
CA SER A 44 6.11 1.79 -8.41
C SER A 44 4.95 2.08 -7.47
N ARG A 45 5.27 2.33 -6.20
CA ARG A 45 4.31 2.77 -5.19
C ARG A 45 4.87 3.94 -4.38
N VAL A 46 4.06 4.98 -4.24
CA VAL A 46 4.36 6.16 -3.42
C VAL A 46 3.27 6.31 -2.39
N VAL A 47 3.63 6.30 -1.11
CA VAL A 47 2.70 6.62 -0.02
C VAL A 47 2.67 8.14 0.13
N GLU A 48 1.49 8.73 -0.01
CA GLU A 48 1.29 10.19 0.04
C GLU A 48 0.95 10.66 1.44
N GLU A 49 0.07 9.93 2.14
CA GLU A 49 -0.39 10.29 3.48
C GLU A 49 -0.66 9.05 4.31
N VAL A 50 -0.41 9.16 5.61
CA VAL A 50 -0.80 8.16 6.61
C VAL A 50 -1.45 8.87 7.79
N SER A 51 -2.69 8.50 8.09
CA SER A 51 -3.42 9.05 9.24
C SER A 51 -3.77 7.98 10.26
N CYS A 52 -3.67 8.33 11.54
CA CYS A 52 -4.09 7.41 12.60
C CYS A 52 -5.61 7.41 12.70
N ARG A 53 -6.22 6.25 12.44
CA ARG A 53 -7.69 6.11 12.44
C ARG A 53 -8.34 6.35 13.80
N TRP A 54 -7.58 6.27 14.89
CA TRP A 54 -8.10 6.46 16.25
C TRP A 54 -8.20 7.93 16.65
N CYS A 55 -7.17 8.73 16.40
CA CYS A 55 -7.17 10.16 16.71
C CYS A 55 -7.47 11.04 15.49
N ALA A 56 -7.74 10.44 14.33
CA ALA A 56 -8.10 11.10 13.08
C ALA A 56 -7.12 12.20 12.65
N THR A 57 -5.83 12.02 12.93
CA THR A 57 -4.80 12.99 12.57
C THR A 57 -3.55 12.31 12.02
N PRO A 58 -2.99 12.83 10.91
CA PRO A 58 -1.71 12.37 10.37
C PRO A 58 -0.50 12.96 11.09
N LYS A 59 -0.67 14.05 11.84
CA LYS A 59 0.43 14.85 12.41
C LYS A 59 1.39 14.08 13.32
N PHE A 60 0.91 13.01 13.94
CA PHE A 60 1.66 12.26 14.95
C PHE A 60 2.03 10.85 14.48
N VAL A 61 1.97 10.58 13.18
CA VAL A 61 2.32 9.27 12.63
C VAL A 61 3.78 9.27 12.18
N GLU A 62 4.54 8.30 12.68
CA GLU A 62 5.96 8.11 12.36
C GLU A 62 6.20 6.71 11.79
N ILE A 63 7.21 6.60 10.92
CA ILE A 63 7.66 5.33 10.34
C ILE A 63 8.71 4.73 11.29
N VAL A 64 8.41 3.56 11.85
CA VAL A 64 9.24 2.89 12.87
C VAL A 64 10.28 1.96 12.25
N ALA A 65 9.99 1.42 11.06
CA ALA A 65 10.93 0.60 10.30
C ALA A 65 10.48 0.53 8.84
N GLU A 66 11.45 0.62 7.92
CA GLU A 66 11.30 0.18 6.54
C GLU A 66 12.06 -1.13 6.40
N GLU A 67 11.37 -2.26 6.58
CA GLU A 67 11.99 -3.56 6.33
C GLU A 67 12.14 -3.75 4.81
N PRO A 68 13.29 -4.21 4.32
CA PRO A 68 13.49 -4.48 2.90
C PRO A 68 12.39 -5.41 2.39
N GLN A 69 11.88 -5.11 1.20
CA GLN A 69 10.89 -5.94 0.54
C GLN A 69 11.51 -7.31 0.28
N HIS A 70 10.97 -8.37 0.88
CA HIS A 70 11.31 -9.74 0.52
C HIS A 70 10.91 -9.93 -0.94
N THR A 71 11.89 -9.91 -1.84
CA THR A 71 11.71 -10.42 -3.20
C THR A 71 11.62 -11.93 -3.09
N VAL A 72 10.43 -12.49 -3.29
CA VAL A 72 10.31 -13.91 -3.62
C VAL A 72 10.97 -14.10 -4.98
N SER A 73 12.23 -14.54 -4.98
CA SER A 73 12.86 -15.11 -6.16
C SER A 73 12.27 -16.50 -6.33
N GLU A 74 11.41 -16.69 -7.32
CA GLU A 74 11.04 -18.03 -7.76
C GLU A 74 12.32 -18.75 -8.24
N ALA A 75 12.45 -20.01 -7.83
CA ALA A 75 13.58 -20.90 -8.09
C ALA A 75 13.36 -21.72 -9.36
#